data_AF-A0A6A4QZ32-F1
#
_entry.id   AF-A0A6A4QZ32-F1
#
_cell.length_a   1.000
_cell.length_b   1.000
_cell.length_c   1.000
_cell.angle_alpha   90.00
_cell.angle_beta   90.00
_cell.angle_gamma   90.00
#
_symmetry.space_group_name_H-M   'P 1'
#
loop_
_entity.id
_entity.type
_entity.pdbx_description
1 polymer ?
#
loop_
_entity_poly.entity_id
_entity_poly.type
_entity_poly.pdbx_seq_one_letter_code
_entity_poly.pdbx_strand_id
1 'polypeptide(L)'
;MDSLTFGAPKFLRHLMDPSSKKVPVMEFEIEKILEGLNMTMDQFIDFCILSGCDYCESIRGIGGITALKLIRQHGSIENVLDKINKERYQIPDDWLYREARCLFKEPIVSSEEEELNLKWSPPDEEGLKTFLINENGFNNDRVTKAIEKIKAAKNKSSQDRLEPFFKPTVNPSVSMKGKCSTEVEIFPNIY
;
A
#
# COMPACT_ATOMS: atom_id res chain seq x y z
N MET A 1 3.73 -0.01 3.24
CA MET A 1 3.76 -1.19 2.33
C MET A 1 3.77 -2.46 3.15
N ASP A 2 4.54 -2.47 4.23
CA ASP A 2 4.34 -3.28 5.45
C ASP A 2 2.87 -3.67 5.78
N SER A 3 1.87 -2.83 5.51
CA SER A 3 0.44 -3.21 5.65
C SER A 3 0.11 -4.54 4.95
N LEU A 4 0.68 -4.78 3.76
CA LEU A 4 0.54 -6.05 3.05
C LEU A 4 1.24 -7.19 3.79
N THR A 5 2.38 -6.93 4.42
CA THR A 5 3.15 -7.89 5.24
C THR A 5 2.42 -8.25 6.54
N PHE A 6 1.63 -7.33 7.10
CA PHE A 6 0.68 -7.60 8.19
C PHE A 6 -0.58 -8.36 7.74
N GLY A 7 -0.69 -8.69 6.45
CA GLY A 7 -1.82 -9.47 5.92
C GLY A 7 -3.03 -8.65 5.52
N ALA A 8 -2.90 -7.33 5.30
CA ALA A 8 -3.99 -6.53 4.75
C ALA A 8 -4.42 -7.09 3.38
N PRO A 9 -5.71 -7.48 3.19
CA PRO A 9 -6.16 -8.09 1.94
C PRO A 9 -5.98 -7.17 0.74
N LYS A 10 -6.19 -5.86 0.97
CA LYS A 10 -6.09 -4.80 -0.02
C LYS A 10 -5.33 -3.61 0.55
N PHE A 11 -4.45 -3.04 -0.25
CA PHE A 11 -3.70 -1.84 0.08
C PHE A 11 -3.85 -0.79 -1.03
N LEU A 12 -4.32 0.40 -0.66
CA LEU A 12 -4.47 1.53 -1.59
C LEU A 12 -3.33 2.52 -1.40
N ARG A 13 -2.61 2.81 -2.49
CA ARG A 13 -1.55 3.84 -2.53
C ARG A 13 -2.03 5.05 -3.31
N HIS A 14 -1.51 6.22 -2.95
CA HIS A 14 -1.84 7.52 -3.57
C HIS A 14 -3.27 8.02 -3.34
N LEU A 15 -4.02 7.42 -2.40
CA LEU A 15 -5.36 7.89 -2.05
C LEU A 15 -5.36 9.32 -1.47
N MET A 16 -4.34 9.64 -0.67
CA MET A 16 -4.18 10.94 0.00
C MET A 16 -3.28 11.91 -0.77
N ASP A 17 -2.80 11.53 -1.96
CA ASP A 17 -1.96 12.42 -2.75
C ASP A 17 -2.77 13.61 -3.29
N PRO A 18 -2.17 14.81 -3.37
CA PRO A 18 -2.85 15.97 -3.93
C PRO A 18 -3.31 15.69 -5.36
N SER A 19 -4.55 16.08 -5.69
CA SER A 19 -5.10 15.89 -7.04
C SER A 19 -4.27 16.58 -8.13
N SER A 20 -3.47 17.59 -7.76
CA SER A 20 -2.53 18.26 -8.68
C SER A 20 -1.43 17.34 -9.21
N LYS A 21 -1.03 16.31 -8.46
CA LYS A 21 -0.03 15.33 -8.91
C LYS A 21 -0.56 14.41 -10.02
N LYS A 22 -1.88 14.26 -10.15
CA LYS A 22 -2.55 13.40 -11.14
C LYS A 22 -2.04 11.95 -11.14
N VAL A 23 -1.51 11.48 -10.02
CA VAL A 23 -1.10 10.08 -9.85
C VAL A 23 -2.37 9.26 -9.59
N PRO A 24 -2.64 8.20 -10.37
CA PRO A 24 -3.80 7.36 -10.13
C PRO A 24 -3.67 6.63 -8.79
N VAL A 25 -4.81 6.39 -8.13
CA VAL A 25 -4.85 5.50 -6.97
C VAL A 25 -4.47 4.09 -7.45
N MET A 26 -3.52 3.48 -6.77
CA MET A 26 -3.09 2.12 -7.05
C MET A 26 -3.63 1.17 -5.99
N GLU A 27 -4.17 0.04 -6.42
CA GLU A 27 -4.67 -1.03 -5.57
C GLU A 27 -3.74 -2.24 -5.66
N PHE A 28 -3.37 -2.77 -4.50
CA PHE A 28 -2.54 -3.96 -4.35
C PHE A 28 -3.34 -5.00 -3.56
N GLU A 29 -3.51 -6.18 -4.13
CA GLU A 29 -4.22 -7.29 -3.50
C GLU A 29 -3.21 -8.36 -3.10
N ILE A 30 -3.21 -8.76 -1.82
CA ILE A 30 -2.20 -9.68 -1.30
C ILE A 30 -2.23 -11.03 -2.02
N GLU A 31 -3.42 -11.55 -2.33
CA GLU A 31 -3.60 -12.82 -3.05
C GLU A 31 -2.91 -12.81 -4.42
N LYS A 32 -3.10 -11.74 -5.19
CA LYS A 32 -2.46 -11.59 -6.52
C LYS A 32 -0.94 -11.45 -6.42
N ILE A 33 -0.45 -10.82 -5.35
CA ILE A 33 0.99 -10.70 -5.09
C ILE A 33 1.58 -12.06 -4.76
N LEU A 34 0.95 -12.82 -3.86
CA LEU A 34 1.40 -14.17 -3.48
C LEU A 34 1.38 -15.12 -4.68
N GLU A 35 0.34 -15.07 -5.50
CA GLU A 35 0.25 -15.82 -6.76
C GLU A 35 1.36 -15.42 -7.74
N GLY A 36 1.53 -14.12 -8.01
CA GLY A 36 2.53 -13.62 -8.94
C GLY A 36 3.98 -13.88 -8.50
N LEU A 37 4.22 -13.95 -7.19
CA LEU A 37 5.54 -14.29 -6.64
C LEU A 37 5.73 -15.80 -6.46
N ASN A 38 4.66 -16.59 -6.50
CA ASN A 38 4.61 -18.03 -6.19
C ASN A 38 5.15 -18.33 -4.78
N MET A 39 4.59 -17.68 -3.78
CA MET A 39 5.04 -17.75 -2.39
C MET A 39 3.85 -17.82 -1.43
N THR A 40 4.03 -18.47 -0.29
CA THR A 40 3.06 -18.42 0.80
C THR A 40 3.18 -17.09 1.56
N MET A 41 2.19 -16.75 2.38
CA MET A 41 2.26 -15.57 3.25
C MET A 41 3.47 -15.59 4.18
N ASP A 42 3.80 -16.76 4.73
CA ASP A 42 5.00 -16.96 5.57
C ASP A 42 6.30 -16.65 4.82
N GLN A 43 6.40 -17.15 3.58
CA GLN A 43 7.55 -16.86 2.71
C GLN A 43 7.61 -15.38 2.32
N PHE A 44 6.46 -14.75 2.13
CA PHE A 44 6.37 -13.33 1.81
C PHE A 44 6.84 -12.46 2.99
N ILE A 45 6.46 -12.79 4.22
CA ILE A 45 6.97 -12.12 5.43
C ILE A 45 8.49 -12.23 5.51
N ASP A 46 9.02 -13.44 5.34
CA ASP A 46 10.47 -13.70 5.35
C ASP A 46 11.20 -12.92 4.24
N PHE A 47 10.60 -12.86 3.05
CA PHE A 47 11.09 -12.06 1.94
C PHE A 47 11.11 -10.56 2.28
N CYS A 48 10.06 -10.02 2.90
CA CYS A 48 9.99 -8.63 3.31
C CYS A 48 11.06 -8.30 4.36
N ILE A 49 11.27 -9.17 5.35
CA ILE A 49 12.31 -8.99 6.37
C ILE A 49 13.71 -8.99 5.72
N LEU A 50 14.00 -9.94 4.83
CA LEU A 50 15.28 -9.98 4.11
C LEU A 50 15.48 -8.80 3.16
N SER A 51 14.40 -8.27 2.59
CA SER A 51 14.45 -7.09 1.73
C SER A 51 14.72 -5.80 2.51
N GLY A 52 14.55 -5.84 3.83
CA GLY A 52 14.63 -4.72 4.75
C GLY A 52 13.25 -4.34 5.28
N CYS A 53 13.10 -4.36 6.60
CA CYS A 53 11.94 -3.86 7.33
C CYS A 53 12.38 -2.91 8.45
N ASP A 54 11.42 -2.22 9.06
CA ASP A 54 11.70 -1.23 10.12
C ASP A 54 11.87 -1.86 11.52
N TYR A 55 11.70 -3.18 11.64
CA TYR A 55 11.60 -3.88 12.94
C TYR A 55 12.86 -4.64 13.34
N CYS A 56 13.82 -4.81 12.43
CA CYS A 56 15.12 -5.42 12.71
C CYS A 56 16.17 -4.90 11.72
N GLU A 57 17.44 -5.20 11.97
CA GLU A 57 18.51 -4.88 11.03
C GLU A 57 18.34 -5.62 9.69
N SER A 58 19.05 -5.15 8.66
CA SER A 58 19.11 -5.81 7.35
C SER A 58 20.51 -6.34 7.06
N ILE A 59 20.58 -7.40 6.26
CA ILE A 59 21.87 -7.97 5.83
C ILE A 59 22.40 -7.12 4.66
N ARG A 60 23.54 -6.46 4.87
CA ARG A 60 24.18 -5.63 3.84
C ARG A 60 24.41 -6.45 2.56
N GLY A 61 23.95 -5.91 1.43
CA GLY A 61 24.07 -6.56 0.11
C GLY A 61 22.90 -7.47 -0.26
N ILE A 62 21.92 -7.66 0.64
CA ILE A 62 20.64 -8.30 0.34
C ILE A 62 19.57 -7.21 0.26
N GLY A 63 19.16 -6.89 -0.97
CA GLY A 63 17.96 -6.09 -1.24
C GLY A 63 16.87 -6.95 -1.89
N GLY A 64 15.76 -6.33 -2.32
CA GLY A 64 14.58 -7.06 -2.79
C GLY A 64 14.83 -8.13 -3.86
N ILE A 65 15.66 -7.87 -4.88
CA ILE A 65 15.93 -8.88 -5.92
C ILE A 65 16.72 -10.08 -5.37
N THR A 66 17.70 -9.83 -4.50
CA THR A 66 18.50 -10.90 -3.88
C THR A 66 17.66 -11.68 -2.87
N ALA A 67 16.88 -10.99 -2.04
CA ALA A 67 15.96 -11.59 -1.08
C ALA A 67 14.95 -12.52 -1.77
N LEU A 68 14.35 -12.08 -2.89
CA LEU A 68 13.41 -12.88 -3.65
C LEU A 68 14.04 -14.18 -4.17
N LYS A 69 15.26 -14.11 -4.70
CA LYS A 69 16.01 -15.29 -5.17
C LYS A 69 16.29 -16.26 -4.01
N LEU A 70 16.74 -15.73 -2.88
CA LEU A 70 17.10 -16.51 -1.69
C LEU A 70 15.87 -17.24 -1.11
N ILE A 71 14.74 -16.55 -0.92
CA ILE A 71 13.53 -17.21 -0.41
C ILE A 71 12.96 -18.21 -1.42
N ARG A 72 12.96 -17.93 -2.72
CA ARG A 72 12.53 -18.92 -3.71
C ARG A 72 13.37 -20.20 -3.69
N GLN A 73 14.68 -20.08 -3.40
CA GLN A 73 15.59 -21.22 -3.37
C GLN A 73 15.56 -21.97 -2.03
N HIS A 74 15.34 -21.27 -0.92
CA HIS A 74 15.56 -21.80 0.43
C HIS A 74 14.30 -21.85 1.28
N GLY A 75 13.26 -21.13 0.92
CA GLY A 75 11.93 -21.20 1.53
C GLY A 75 11.76 -20.47 2.86
N SER A 76 12.81 -20.24 3.64
CA SER A 76 12.74 -19.50 4.90
C SER A 76 14.05 -18.79 5.23
N ILE A 77 14.01 -17.79 6.11
CA ILE A 77 15.23 -17.10 6.58
C ILE A 77 16.23 -18.08 7.20
N GLU A 78 15.77 -19.04 8.00
CA GLU A 78 16.62 -20.07 8.61
C GLU A 78 17.45 -20.82 7.56
N ASN A 79 16.77 -21.32 6.52
CA ASN A 79 17.43 -22.06 5.44
C ASN A 79 18.37 -21.17 4.60
N VAL A 80 18.07 -19.87 4.50
CA VAL A 80 18.96 -18.89 3.87
C VAL A 80 20.24 -18.74 4.71
N LEU A 81 20.12 -18.53 6.02
CA LEU A 81 21.27 -18.33 6.92
C LEU A 81 22.20 -19.55 6.96
N ASP A 82 21.65 -20.75 6.80
CA ASP A 82 22.44 -21.99 6.75
C ASP A 82 23.26 -22.13 5.46
N LYS A 83 22.77 -21.60 4.34
CA LYS A 83 23.34 -21.82 2.99
C LYS A 83 24.05 -20.60 2.41
N ILE A 84 23.90 -19.43 3.02
CA ILE A 84 24.46 -18.19 2.52
C ILE A 84 25.97 -18.12 2.74
N ASN A 85 26.68 -17.47 1.81
CA ASN A 85 28.11 -17.21 1.96
C ASN A 85 28.35 -16.15 3.05
N LYS A 86 28.78 -16.59 4.23
CA LYS A 86 29.06 -15.74 5.41
C LYS A 86 30.29 -14.84 5.26
N GLU A 87 31.19 -15.12 4.32
CA GLU A 87 32.31 -14.22 4.01
C GLU A 87 31.83 -13.00 3.22
N ARG A 88 30.83 -13.21 2.35
CA ARG A 88 30.24 -12.15 1.53
C ARG A 88 29.18 -11.34 2.29
N TYR A 89 28.34 -12.03 3.06
CA TYR A 89 27.20 -11.42 3.73
C TYR A 89 27.41 -11.43 5.24
N GLN A 90 27.59 -10.23 5.80
CA GLN A 90 27.71 -10.03 7.24
C GLN A 90 26.31 -10.03 7.84
N ILE A 91 26.02 -11.08 8.60
CA ILE A 91 24.78 -11.21 9.36
C ILE A 91 24.96 -10.43 10.66
N PRO A 92 24.01 -9.55 11.04
CA PRO A 92 24.04 -8.89 12.33
C PRO A 92 24.15 -9.87 13.51
N ASP A 93 24.92 -9.49 14.53
CA ASP A 93 24.92 -10.21 15.80
C ASP A 93 23.53 -10.06 16.44
N ASP A 94 23.02 -11.14 17.06
CA ASP A 94 21.68 -11.18 17.68
C ASP A 94 20.54 -10.67 16.77
N TRP A 95 20.59 -11.01 15.48
CA TRP A 95 19.61 -10.54 14.50
C TRP A 95 18.16 -10.94 14.85
N LEU A 96 17.35 -9.95 15.24
CA LEU A 96 15.97 -10.11 15.74
C LEU A 96 14.90 -10.37 14.66
N TYR A 97 15.23 -11.16 13.64
CA TYR A 97 14.29 -11.44 12.55
C TYR A 97 13.09 -12.27 13.01
N ARG A 98 13.24 -13.07 14.08
CA ARG A 98 12.15 -13.91 14.62
C ARG A 98 11.09 -13.08 15.32
N GLU A 99 11.53 -12.07 16.05
CA GLU A 99 10.71 -11.08 16.74
C GLU A 99 9.97 -10.22 15.71
N ALA A 100 10.67 -9.76 14.66
CA ALA A 100 10.05 -9.06 13.53
C ALA A 100 9.01 -9.95 12.82
N ARG A 101 9.32 -11.23 12.57
CA ARG A 101 8.36 -12.19 11.99
C ARG A 101 7.15 -12.38 12.88
N CYS A 102 7.35 -12.53 14.19
CA CYS A 102 6.28 -12.64 15.17
C CYS A 102 5.36 -11.40 15.12
N LEU A 103 5.95 -10.21 15.10
CA LEU A 103 5.21 -8.95 14.99
C LEU A 103 4.32 -8.90 13.73
N PHE A 104 4.82 -9.36 12.57
CA PHE A 104 4.03 -9.40 11.34
C PHE A 104 2.91 -10.43 11.37
N LYS A 105 3.12 -11.58 12.01
CA LYS A 105 2.13 -12.66 12.09
C LYS A 105 1.05 -12.41 13.15
N GLU A 106 1.46 -11.89 14.29
CA GLU A 106 0.64 -11.70 15.47
C GLU A 106 0.77 -10.24 15.95
N PRO A 107 0.37 -9.26 15.12
CA PRO A 107 0.42 -7.86 15.52
C PRO A 107 -0.56 -7.62 16.66
N ILE A 108 -0.16 -6.75 17.60
CA ILE A 108 -1.07 -6.24 18.63
C ILE A 108 -2.03 -5.28 17.95
N VAL A 109 -3.21 -5.78 17.57
CA VAL A 109 -4.29 -5.00 16.99
C VAL A 109 -5.45 -4.89 17.98
N SER A 110 -6.26 -3.86 17.85
CA SER A 110 -7.53 -3.76 18.58
C SER A 110 -8.41 -4.95 18.18
N SER A 111 -8.57 -5.93 19.08
CA SER A 111 -9.38 -7.14 18.90
C SER A 111 -10.88 -6.88 19.02
N GLU A 112 -11.28 -5.62 19.16
CA GLU A 112 -12.67 -5.18 19.27
C GLU A 112 -13.30 -5.18 17.87
N GLU A 113 -13.59 -6.38 17.35
CA GLU A 113 -14.70 -6.57 16.41
C GLU A 113 -16.05 -6.22 17.07
N GLU A 114 -16.05 -6.12 18.40
CA GLU A 114 -17.12 -5.53 19.20
C GLU A 114 -17.23 -4.01 18.93
N GLU A 115 -18.10 -3.67 17.98
CA GLU A 115 -18.77 -2.35 17.88
C GLU A 115 -18.00 -1.14 17.30
N LEU A 116 -17.17 -1.30 16.27
CA LEU A 116 -16.78 -0.15 15.44
C LEU A 116 -17.98 0.39 14.63
N ASN A 117 -18.83 1.17 15.28
CA ASN A 117 -19.96 1.88 14.66
C ASN A 117 -19.47 3.17 14.00
N LEU A 118 -18.77 3.04 12.87
CA LEU A 118 -18.28 4.17 12.09
C LEU A 118 -19.45 4.96 11.50
N LYS A 119 -19.76 6.11 12.11
CA LYS A 119 -20.77 7.05 11.63
C LYS A 119 -20.14 8.37 11.24
N TRP A 120 -20.33 8.77 9.99
CA TRP A 120 -19.96 10.10 9.53
C TRP A 120 -21.02 11.13 9.94
N SER A 121 -20.78 11.86 11.03
CA SER A 121 -21.62 12.97 11.50
C SER A 121 -21.39 14.25 10.66
N PRO A 122 -22.32 15.23 10.69
CA PRO A 122 -22.06 16.54 10.08
C PRO A 122 -20.88 17.24 10.77
N PRO A 123 -20.11 18.06 10.05
CA PRO A 123 -19.01 18.80 10.67
C PRO A 123 -19.52 19.85 11.67
N ASP A 124 -18.84 20.01 12.79
CA ASP A 124 -19.03 21.14 13.71
C ASP A 124 -18.38 22.39 13.13
N GLU A 125 -19.19 23.26 12.53
CA GLU A 125 -18.69 24.43 11.80
C GLU A 125 -18.08 25.49 12.69
N GLU A 126 -18.71 25.78 13.82
CA GLU A 126 -18.27 26.83 14.73
C GLU A 126 -17.02 26.37 15.48
N GLY A 127 -16.94 25.09 15.85
CA GLY A 127 -15.73 24.46 16.36
C GLY A 127 -14.58 24.52 15.34
N LEU A 128 -14.85 24.16 14.08
CA LEU A 128 -13.83 24.21 13.01
C LEU A 128 -13.34 25.63 12.73
N LYS A 129 -14.23 26.63 12.67
CA LYS A 129 -13.84 28.04 12.49
C LYS A 129 -13.03 28.54 13.67
N THR A 130 -13.42 28.22 14.90
CA THR A 130 -12.70 28.64 16.10
C THR A 130 -11.29 28.07 16.10
N PHE A 131 -11.15 26.74 15.92
CA PHE A 131 -9.87 26.08 15.90
C PHE A 131 -8.98 26.55 14.73
N LEU A 132 -9.50 26.54 13.49
CA LEU A 132 -8.66 26.84 12.34
C LEU A 132 -8.37 28.34 12.18
N ILE A 133 -9.37 29.21 12.38
CA ILE A 133 -9.23 30.65 12.11
C ILE A 133 -8.70 31.37 13.35
N ASN A 134 -9.37 31.23 14.50
CA ASN A 134 -9.06 32.02 15.68
C ASN A 134 -7.78 31.54 16.37
N GLU A 135 -7.60 30.22 16.52
CA GLU A 135 -6.44 29.66 17.23
C GLU A 135 -5.24 29.44 16.30
N ASN A 136 -5.48 29.02 15.05
CA ASN A 136 -4.40 28.63 14.13
C ASN A 136 -4.20 29.61 12.95
N GLY A 137 -4.96 30.71 12.87
CA GLY A 137 -4.72 31.79 11.90
C GLY A 137 -4.97 31.43 10.43
N PHE A 138 -5.74 30.38 10.14
CA PHE A 138 -6.08 30.03 8.76
C PHE A 138 -7.00 31.07 8.12
N ASN A 139 -6.89 31.22 6.80
CA ASN A 139 -7.73 32.17 6.04
C ASN A 139 -9.22 31.79 6.12
N ASN A 140 -10.05 32.74 6.56
CA ASN A 140 -11.49 32.55 6.76
C ASN A 140 -12.21 32.04 5.50
N ASP A 141 -12.00 32.70 4.35
CA ASP A 141 -12.68 32.32 3.11
C ASP A 141 -12.33 30.90 2.65
N ARG A 142 -11.08 30.46 2.86
CA ARG A 142 -10.65 29.10 2.53
C ARG A 142 -11.30 28.07 3.43
N VAL A 143 -11.36 28.33 4.73
CA VAL A 143 -11.98 27.42 5.71
C VAL A 143 -13.49 27.32 5.44
N THR A 144 -14.17 28.45 5.26
CA THR A 144 -15.61 28.50 4.96
C THR A 144 -15.94 27.71 3.69
N LYS A 145 -15.19 27.91 2.60
CA LYS A 145 -15.37 27.15 1.35
C LYS A 145 -15.10 25.66 1.51
N ALA A 146 -14.16 25.26 2.36
CA ALA A 146 -13.86 23.85 2.62
C ALA A 146 -15.00 23.18 3.39
N ILE A 147 -15.55 23.85 4.41
CA ILE A 147 -16.71 23.38 5.18
C ILE A 147 -17.93 23.18 4.26
N GLU A 148 -18.21 24.13 3.37
CA GLU A 148 -19.29 24.02 2.39
C GLU A 148 -19.13 22.79 1.47
N LYS A 149 -17.89 22.53 1.00
CA LYS A 149 -17.59 21.34 0.18
C LYS A 149 -17.84 20.04 0.94
N ILE A 150 -17.46 19.97 2.21
CA ILE A 150 -17.68 18.77 3.05
C ILE A 150 -19.18 18.50 3.21
N LYS A 151 -19.98 19.54 3.52
CA LYS A 151 -21.44 19.40 3.62
C LYS A 151 -22.07 18.93 2.31
N ALA A 152 -21.66 19.52 1.20
CA ALA A 152 -22.16 19.16 -0.13
C ALA A 152 -21.81 17.72 -0.51
N ALA A 153 -20.63 17.22 -0.12
CA ALA A 153 -20.22 15.84 -0.36
C ALA A 153 -21.07 14.83 0.43
N LYS A 154 -21.38 15.13 1.70
CA LYS A 154 -22.18 14.24 2.56
C LYS A 154 -23.58 13.99 2.00
N ASN A 155 -24.25 15.02 1.49
CA ASN A 155 -25.63 14.93 1.00
C ASN A 155 -25.79 14.14 -0.31
N LYS A 156 -24.71 13.80 -1.01
CA LYS A 156 -24.77 12.98 -2.24
C LYS A 156 -24.92 11.48 -1.98
N SER A 157 -24.72 11.03 -0.75
CA SER A 157 -24.53 9.60 -0.43
C SER A 157 -25.81 8.78 -0.19
N SER A 158 -27.00 9.38 -0.12
CA SER A 158 -28.16 8.68 0.45
C SER A 158 -28.92 7.74 -0.49
N GLN A 159 -28.71 7.79 -1.82
CA GLN A 159 -29.15 6.78 -2.78
C GLN A 159 -28.53 7.08 -4.15
N ASP A 160 -27.36 6.51 -4.44
CA ASP A 160 -26.75 6.65 -5.77
C ASP A 160 -27.35 5.63 -6.74
N ARG A 161 -27.65 6.06 -7.97
CA ARG A 161 -28.08 5.14 -9.02
C ARG A 161 -26.87 4.25 -9.44
N LEU A 162 -27.08 3.16 -10.17
CA LEU A 162 -25.97 2.28 -10.59
C LEU A 162 -24.99 2.97 -11.54
N GLU A 163 -25.45 3.99 -12.26
CA GLU A 163 -24.73 4.74 -13.29
C GLU A 163 -23.42 5.39 -12.77
N PRO A 164 -23.34 6.01 -11.58
CA PRO A 164 -22.08 6.47 -11.01
C PRO A 164 -21.03 5.37 -10.73
N PHE A 165 -21.44 4.11 -10.51
CA PHE A 165 -20.51 3.00 -10.29
C PHE A 165 -19.89 2.49 -11.60
N PHE A 166 -20.60 2.64 -12.72
CA PHE A 166 -20.16 2.17 -14.02
C PHE A 166 -19.93 3.34 -14.97
N LYS A 167 -18.67 3.65 -15.25
CA LYS A 167 -18.37 4.55 -16.36
C LYS A 167 -18.83 3.89 -17.68
N PRO A 168 -19.50 4.61 -18.60
CA PRO A 168 -19.85 4.07 -19.91
C PRO A 168 -18.59 3.52 -20.58
N THR A 169 -18.64 2.27 -21.04
CA THR A 169 -17.60 1.68 -21.87
C THR A 169 -17.47 2.53 -23.13
N VAL A 170 -16.28 3.05 -23.37
CA VAL A 170 -15.96 3.69 -24.66
C VAL A 170 -15.99 2.57 -25.70
N ASN A 171 -17.04 2.52 -26.52
CA ASN A 171 -17.13 1.56 -27.62
C ASN A 171 -15.90 1.76 -28.54
N PRO A 172 -15.03 0.76 -28.73
CA PRO A 172 -13.95 0.83 -29.70
C PRO A 172 -14.53 0.57 -31.09
N SER A 173 -15.33 1.52 -31.59
CA SER A 173 -15.90 1.45 -32.93
C SER A 173 -15.78 2.79 -33.64
N VAL A 174 -14.54 3.30 -33.81
CA VAL A 174 -14.19 4.17 -34.93
C VAL A 174 -12.72 3.93 -35.35
N SER A 175 -12.58 3.35 -36.56
CA SER A 175 -11.45 3.43 -37.49
C SER A 175 -10.12 2.72 -37.15
N MET A 176 -10.05 1.44 -37.51
CA MET A 176 -8.80 0.86 -38.02
C MET A 176 -8.34 1.61 -39.27
N LYS A 177 -7.17 2.26 -39.20
CA LYS A 177 -6.24 2.45 -40.33
C LYS A 177 -4.89 2.94 -39.78
N GLY A 178 -3.91 2.04 -39.74
CA GLY A 178 -2.52 2.39 -39.41
C GLY A 178 -1.67 1.21 -38.96
N LYS A 179 -1.20 0.42 -39.93
CA LYS A 179 -0.06 -0.52 -39.93
C LYS A 179 0.43 -1.12 -38.59
N CYS A 180 0.29 -2.43 -38.51
CA CYS A 180 1.04 -3.34 -37.64
C CYS A 180 2.55 -3.18 -37.87
N SER A 181 3.27 -2.83 -36.79
CA SER A 181 4.71 -3.10 -36.64
C SER A 181 4.89 -3.81 -35.31
N THR A 182 5.22 -5.09 -35.40
CA THR A 182 5.65 -5.94 -34.29
C THR A 182 6.98 -5.42 -33.75
N GLU A 183 6.97 -4.80 -32.58
CA GLU A 183 8.17 -4.65 -31.76
C GLU A 183 7.86 -5.15 -30.34
N VAL A 184 8.56 -6.21 -29.97
CA VAL A 184 8.62 -6.77 -28.63
C VAL A 184 9.55 -5.84 -27.84
N GLU A 185 8.99 -4.95 -27.02
CA GLU A 185 9.82 -4.13 -26.11
C GLU A 185 10.27 -4.97 -24.91
N ILE A 186 11.51 -5.41 -25.02
CA ILE A 186 12.37 -5.86 -23.93
C ILE A 186 12.59 -4.65 -23.00
N PHE A 187 12.22 -4.78 -21.72
CA PHE A 187 12.51 -3.80 -20.68
C PHE A 187 13.99 -3.40 -20.70
N PRO A 188 14.35 -2.11 -20.84
CA PRO A 188 15.73 -1.71 -20.83
C PRO A 188 16.30 -1.74 -19.41
N ASN A 189 17.50 -2.32 -19.31
CA ASN A 189 18.41 -2.27 -18.17
C ASN A 189 18.47 -0.86 -17.58
N ILE A 190 18.31 -0.76 -16.26
CA ILE A 190 18.68 0.41 -15.47
C ILE A 190 19.95 0.03 -14.72
N TYR A 191 21.00 0.83 -14.93
CA TYR A 191 22.30 0.76 -14.26
C TYR A 191 22.20 0.97 -12.75
#